data_AF-A0A0P9CQ30-F1
#
_entry.id   AF-A0A0P9CQ30-F1
#
_cell.length_a   1.000
_cell.length_b   1.000
_cell.length_c   1.000
_cell.angle_alpha   90.00
_cell.angle_beta   90.00
_cell.angle_gamma   90.00
#
_symmetry.space_group_name_H-M   'P 1'
#
loop_
_entity.id
_entity.type
_entity.pdbx_description
1 polymer ?
#
loop_
_entity_poly.entity_id
_entity_poly.type
_entity_poly.pdbx_seq_one_letter_code
_entity_poly.pdbx_strand_id
1 'polypeptide(L)'
;ARTVLVGTAVEWAEYAGTRTPLFAFEYAGGTIDQRGFAYCESFALEGMLPVWRYALGDAILEKRVWMPDGTNTTYVRYRLIRASAPIALVITPLVTYRDFHTLSRRADHAFHVEPGSQGATILAAPGARPFHLLASAGSFTPQNDWFENFFHRVEHERGFDDTESDLFAPGTFRATIQPGAAWTLTLSAEAQPDTDAERALVAAQSRQGALLRQARA
;
A
#
# COMPACT_ATOMS: atom_id res chain seq x y z
N ALA A 1 -13.71 -17.88 2.03
CA ALA A 1 -12.92 -17.42 0.86
C ALA A 1 -11.93 -16.35 1.32
N ARG A 2 -10.80 -16.19 0.64
CA ARG A 2 -9.85 -15.09 0.88
C ARG A 2 -10.18 -13.96 -0.10
N THR A 3 -10.36 -12.76 0.41
CA THR A 3 -10.71 -11.58 -0.41
C THR A 3 -9.54 -10.62 -0.46
N VAL A 4 -9.19 -10.15 -1.65
CA VAL A 4 -8.22 -9.07 -1.84
C VAL A 4 -9.00 -7.76 -1.82
N LEU A 5 -8.55 -6.80 -1.01
CA LEU A 5 -9.21 -5.51 -0.82
C LEU A 5 -8.40 -4.34 -1.39
N VAL A 6 -7.07 -4.42 -1.30
CA VAL A 6 -6.14 -3.41 -1.83
C VAL A 6 -5.09 -4.14 -2.64
N GLY A 7 -5.05 -3.87 -3.94
CA GLY A 7 -4.13 -4.55 -4.86
C GLY A 7 -2.75 -3.91 -4.87
N THR A 8 -2.70 -2.58 -4.88
CA THR A 8 -1.46 -1.79 -4.94
C THR A 8 -1.73 -0.33 -4.58
N ALA A 9 -0.77 0.56 -4.80
CA ALA A 9 -0.96 2.00 -4.72
C ALA A 9 -0.13 2.73 -5.80
N VAL A 10 -0.65 3.86 -6.26
CA VAL A 10 0.12 4.88 -6.99
C VAL A 10 0.84 5.73 -5.95
N GLU A 11 2.16 5.71 -5.97
CA GLU A 11 3.00 6.29 -4.92
C GLU A 11 3.96 7.33 -5.49
N TRP A 12 3.75 8.61 -5.15
CA TRP A 12 4.64 9.69 -5.57
C TRP A 12 5.35 10.32 -4.38
N ALA A 13 6.63 10.61 -4.59
CA ALA A 13 7.47 11.41 -3.71
C ALA A 13 7.78 12.76 -4.35
N GLU A 14 7.44 13.86 -3.68
CA GLU A 14 7.78 15.23 -4.07
C GLU A 14 8.91 15.73 -3.16
N TYR A 15 10.10 15.89 -3.73
CA TYR A 15 11.30 16.30 -2.99
C TYR A 15 12.19 17.22 -3.84
N ALA A 16 12.65 18.34 -3.25
CA ALA A 16 13.52 19.31 -3.92
C ALA A 16 13.02 19.75 -5.31
N GLY A 17 11.70 19.96 -5.46
CA GLY A 17 11.06 20.35 -6.73
C GLY A 17 10.91 19.22 -7.75
N THR A 18 11.35 18.01 -7.44
CA THR A 18 11.22 16.82 -8.30
C THR A 18 10.12 15.91 -7.80
N ARG A 19 9.25 15.44 -8.70
CA ARG A 19 8.25 14.42 -8.43
C ARG A 19 8.71 13.07 -8.97
N THR A 20 8.86 12.10 -8.09
CA THR A 20 9.46 10.78 -8.39
C THR A 20 8.45 9.67 -8.10
N PRO A 21 8.22 8.72 -9.03
CA PRO A 21 7.37 7.57 -8.77
C PRO A 21 8.11 6.55 -7.89
N LEU A 22 7.38 5.92 -6.96
CA LEU A 22 7.87 4.80 -6.14
C LEU A 22 7.25 3.45 -6.57
N PHE A 23 6.42 3.47 -7.63
CA PHE A 23 5.71 2.34 -8.20
C PHE A 23 6.13 2.09 -9.65
N ALA A 24 5.77 0.92 -10.17
CA ALA A 24 5.79 0.62 -11.59
C ALA A 24 4.65 -0.35 -11.88
N PHE A 25 3.88 -0.08 -12.93
CA PHE A 25 2.76 -0.91 -13.34
C PHE A 25 3.02 -1.46 -14.73
N GLU A 26 2.64 -2.72 -14.93
CA GLU A 26 2.67 -3.37 -16.23
C GLU A 26 1.23 -3.53 -16.70
N TYR A 27 0.96 -3.14 -17.93
CA TYR A 27 -0.37 -3.22 -18.54
C TYR A 27 -0.38 -4.25 -19.67
N ALA A 28 -1.58 -4.76 -19.97
CA ALA A 28 -1.79 -5.63 -21.12
C ALA A 28 -1.27 -4.95 -22.40
N GLY A 29 -0.32 -5.60 -23.09
CA GLY A 29 0.43 -5.01 -24.21
C GLY A 29 1.91 -4.72 -23.92
N GLY A 30 2.39 -4.98 -22.71
CA GLY A 30 3.81 -4.90 -22.34
C GLY A 30 4.32 -3.50 -21.98
N THR A 31 3.42 -2.52 -21.90
CA THR A 31 3.74 -1.17 -21.44
C THR A 31 4.05 -1.21 -19.94
N ILE A 32 5.22 -0.69 -19.57
CA ILE A 32 5.58 -0.43 -18.17
C ILE A 32 5.38 1.07 -17.92
N ASP A 33 4.38 1.42 -17.14
CA ASP A 33 4.14 2.78 -16.68
C ASP A 33 4.95 3.07 -15.42
N GLN A 34 5.66 4.19 -15.46
CA GLN A 34 6.67 4.59 -14.50
C GLN A 34 7.79 3.55 -14.32
N ARG A 35 8.84 3.97 -13.62
CA ARG A 35 10.01 3.12 -13.36
C ARG A 35 10.49 3.32 -11.93
N GLY A 36 9.58 3.30 -10.96
CA GLY A 36 9.92 3.54 -9.55
C GLY A 36 11.01 2.60 -9.00
N PHE A 37 11.12 1.39 -9.58
CA PHE A 37 12.21 0.46 -9.28
C PHE A 37 13.61 1.01 -9.61
N ALA A 38 13.74 1.98 -10.51
CA ALA A 38 15.03 2.61 -10.83
C ALA A 38 15.56 3.51 -9.70
N TYR A 39 14.68 3.94 -8.79
CA TYR A 39 15.03 4.72 -7.61
C TYR A 39 15.21 3.86 -6.35
N CYS A 40 14.85 2.58 -6.42
CA CYS A 40 15.01 1.63 -5.32
C CYS A 40 16.47 1.17 -5.25
N GLU A 41 17.24 1.71 -4.31
CA GLU A 41 18.66 1.37 -4.12
C GLU A 41 18.86 0.04 -3.39
N SER A 42 17.89 -0.39 -2.58
CA SER A 42 17.98 -1.66 -1.88
C SER A 42 16.61 -2.23 -1.49
N PHE A 43 16.57 -3.55 -1.42
CA PHE A 43 15.49 -4.33 -0.83
C PHE A 43 16.09 -5.33 0.15
N ALA A 44 15.47 -5.47 1.32
CA ALA A 44 15.85 -6.46 2.31
C ALA A 44 14.62 -6.98 3.07
N LEU A 45 14.76 -8.18 3.62
CA LEU A 45 13.87 -8.68 4.65
C LEU A 45 14.53 -8.44 6.02
N GLU A 46 13.98 -7.53 6.81
CA GLU A 46 14.35 -7.40 8.22
C GLU A 46 13.49 -8.38 9.03
N GLY A 47 14.02 -9.59 9.22
CA GLY A 47 13.21 -10.73 9.65
C GLY A 47 12.26 -11.13 8.53
N MET A 48 10.94 -11.02 8.77
CA MET A 48 9.90 -11.23 7.75
C MET A 48 9.29 -9.92 7.24
N LEU A 49 9.90 -8.77 7.58
CA LEU A 49 9.39 -7.46 7.22
C LEU A 49 10.10 -6.97 5.95
N PRO A 50 9.41 -6.87 4.81
CA PRO A 50 10.01 -6.31 3.60
C PRO A 50 10.26 -4.80 3.76
N VAL A 51 11.47 -4.41 3.39
CA VAL A 51 11.98 -3.03 3.49
C VAL A 51 12.60 -2.65 2.16
N TRP A 52 12.16 -1.53 1.60
CA TRP A 52 12.74 -0.89 0.42
C TRP A 52 13.36 0.44 0.82
N ARG A 53 14.49 0.81 0.24
CA ARG A 53 15.04 2.16 0.32
C ARG A 53 15.08 2.80 -1.05
N TYR A 54 14.57 4.01 -1.13
CA TYR A 54 14.56 4.81 -2.34
C TYR A 54 15.50 6.00 -2.19
N ALA A 55 16.39 6.17 -3.17
CA ALA A 55 17.29 7.31 -3.27
C ALA A 55 16.66 8.40 -4.13
N LEU A 56 16.42 9.57 -3.53
CA LEU A 56 15.70 10.70 -4.12
C LEU A 56 16.55 11.97 -3.98
N GLY A 57 17.56 12.13 -4.84
CA GLY A 57 18.59 13.16 -4.65
C GLY A 57 19.47 12.82 -3.45
N ASP A 58 19.52 13.69 -2.44
CA ASP A 58 20.21 13.44 -1.16
C ASP A 58 19.31 12.77 -0.10
N ALA A 59 18.02 12.56 -0.41
CA ALA A 59 17.07 11.92 0.49
C ALA A 59 17.06 10.39 0.35
N ILE A 60 16.94 9.70 1.50
CA ILE A 60 16.68 8.26 1.59
C ILE A 60 15.31 8.06 2.24
N LEU A 61 14.35 7.56 1.46
CA LEU A 61 13.02 7.20 1.92
C LEU A 61 12.93 5.68 2.09
N GLU A 62 12.67 5.21 3.30
CA GLU A 62 12.44 3.80 3.58
C GLU A 62 10.94 3.49 3.54
N LYS A 63 10.54 2.47 2.76
CA LYS A 63 9.19 1.89 2.78
C LYS A 63 9.24 0.54 3.48
N ARG A 64 8.30 0.30 4.39
CA ARG A 64 8.13 -0.98 5.11
C ARG A 64 6.68 -1.43 5.06
N VAL A 65 6.45 -2.72 4.83
CA VAL A 65 5.10 -3.32 4.88
C VAL A 65 5.05 -4.44 5.90
N TRP A 66 3.98 -4.51 6.70
CA TRP A 66 3.76 -5.64 7.60
C TRP A 66 2.28 -5.86 7.93
N MET A 67 1.98 -7.07 8.36
CA MET A 67 0.66 -7.49 8.86
C MET A 67 0.86 -8.07 10.27
N PRO A 68 0.27 -7.48 11.32
CA PRO A 68 0.30 -8.09 12.65
C PRO A 68 -0.52 -9.38 12.67
N ASP A 69 -0.11 -10.30 13.53
CA ASP A 69 -0.76 -11.61 13.66
C ASP A 69 -2.21 -11.46 14.16
N GLY A 70 -3.11 -12.27 13.59
CA GLY A 70 -4.51 -12.36 14.04
C GLY A 70 -5.43 -11.21 13.62
N THR A 71 -5.00 -10.26 12.78
CA THR A 71 -5.88 -9.21 12.26
C THR A 71 -5.77 -9.08 10.75
N ASN A 72 -6.85 -8.65 10.09
CA ASN A 72 -6.86 -8.34 8.66
C ASN A 72 -6.43 -6.89 8.43
N THR A 73 -5.23 -6.54 8.94
CA THR A 73 -4.66 -5.20 8.83
C THR A 73 -3.28 -5.27 8.20
N THR A 74 -3.03 -4.37 7.25
CA THR A 74 -1.72 -4.16 6.64
C THR A 74 -1.30 -2.72 6.90
N TYR A 75 -0.07 -2.53 7.36
CA TYR A 75 0.54 -1.22 7.48
C TYR A 75 1.58 -1.03 6.39
N VAL A 76 1.59 0.16 5.78
CA VAL A 76 2.62 0.62 4.86
C VAL A 76 3.23 1.89 5.44
N ARG A 77 4.44 1.79 5.95
CA ARG A 77 5.15 2.90 6.59
C ARG A 77 6.23 3.45 5.68
N TYR A 78 6.30 4.78 5.63
CA TYR A 78 7.34 5.52 4.95
C TYR A 78 8.11 6.33 5.99
N ARG A 79 9.43 6.14 6.07
CA ARG A 79 10.30 6.86 7.00
C ARG A 79 11.36 7.62 6.21
N LEU A 80 11.46 8.92 6.43
CA LEU A 80 12.51 9.75 5.83
C LEU A 80 13.78 9.59 6.67
N ILE A 81 14.65 8.67 6.26
CA ILE A 81 15.84 8.29 7.04
C ILE A 81 16.83 9.45 7.09
N ARG A 82 17.06 10.08 5.94
CA ARG A 82 17.97 11.21 5.75
C ARG A 82 17.42 12.08 4.63
N ALA A 83 17.52 13.40 4.77
CA ALA A 83 17.27 14.39 3.72
C ALA A 83 17.70 15.79 4.21
N SER A 84 17.98 16.71 3.30
CA SER A 84 18.19 18.13 3.62
C SER A 84 16.88 18.91 3.77
N ALA A 85 15.75 18.36 3.31
CA ALA A 85 14.43 18.99 3.39
C ALA A 85 13.30 17.97 3.64
N PRO A 86 12.08 18.42 3.96
CA PRO A 86 10.92 17.53 4.03
C PRO A 86 10.54 16.94 2.66
N ILE A 87 9.91 15.78 2.67
CA ILE A 87 9.33 15.13 1.48
C ILE A 87 7.81 15.17 1.57
N ALA A 88 7.13 15.48 0.47
CA ALA A 88 5.68 15.27 0.37
C ALA A 88 5.41 13.92 -0.29
N LEU A 89 4.60 13.09 0.38
CA LEU A 89 4.06 11.86 -0.19
C LEU A 89 2.66 12.11 -0.71
N VAL A 90 2.39 11.58 -1.91
CA VAL A 90 1.08 11.57 -2.55
C VAL A 90 0.77 10.13 -2.93
N ILE A 91 -0.17 9.50 -2.21
CA ILE A 91 -0.44 8.06 -2.31
C ILE A 91 -1.91 7.84 -2.62
N THR A 92 -2.19 7.14 -3.71
CA THR A 92 -3.54 6.74 -4.13
C THR A 92 -3.62 5.21 -4.02
N PRO A 93 -4.23 4.66 -2.95
CA PRO A 93 -4.45 3.21 -2.86
C PRO A 93 -5.37 2.76 -3.98
N LEU A 94 -5.07 1.63 -4.60
CA LEU A 94 -5.88 1.03 -5.65
C LEU A 94 -6.58 -0.22 -5.08
N VAL A 95 -7.90 -0.14 -4.97
CA VAL A 95 -8.73 -1.09 -4.25
C VAL A 95 -9.52 -2.00 -5.19
N THR A 96 -9.88 -3.16 -4.68
CA THR A 96 -10.70 -4.17 -5.33
C THR A 96 -11.58 -4.85 -4.25
N TYR A 97 -12.45 -5.75 -4.65
CA TYR A 97 -13.20 -6.61 -3.74
C TYR A 97 -13.39 -7.97 -4.39
N ARG A 98 -12.27 -8.63 -4.69
CA ARG A 98 -12.26 -9.87 -5.47
C ARG A 98 -11.87 -11.06 -4.61
N ASP A 99 -12.40 -12.24 -4.96
CA ASP A 99 -11.80 -13.48 -4.50
C ASP A 99 -10.37 -13.55 -5.04
N PHE A 100 -9.45 -14.11 -4.26
CA PHE A 100 -8.07 -14.33 -4.66
C PHE A 100 -7.95 -15.06 -6.01
N HIS A 101 -8.95 -15.89 -6.37
CA HIS A 101 -8.96 -16.68 -7.61
C HIS A 101 -9.71 -16.05 -8.81
N THR A 102 -10.27 -14.85 -8.67
CA THR A 102 -11.03 -14.18 -9.73
C THR A 102 -10.51 -12.77 -9.98
N LEU A 103 -10.43 -12.35 -11.24
CA LEU A 103 -10.25 -10.94 -11.59
C LEU A 103 -11.56 -10.17 -11.39
N SER A 104 -11.44 -8.87 -11.07
CA SER A 104 -12.59 -7.96 -10.97
C SER A 104 -12.54 -6.95 -12.10
N ARG A 105 -13.68 -6.77 -12.78
CA ARG A 105 -13.87 -5.67 -13.73
C ARG A 105 -14.59 -4.51 -13.04
N ARG A 106 -14.44 -3.31 -13.58
CA ARG A 106 -15.16 -2.12 -13.13
C ARG A 106 -16.67 -2.34 -12.99
N ALA A 107 -17.28 -3.07 -13.92
CA ALA A 107 -18.71 -3.33 -13.94
C ALA A 107 -19.23 -4.17 -12.76
N ASP A 108 -18.33 -4.87 -12.06
CA ASP A 108 -18.69 -5.79 -10.98
C ASP A 108 -18.87 -5.10 -9.62
N HIS A 109 -18.57 -3.80 -9.54
CA HIS A 109 -18.49 -3.07 -8.29
C HIS A 109 -19.23 -1.73 -8.31
N ALA A 110 -19.86 -1.42 -7.19
CA ALA A 110 -20.50 -0.13 -6.93
C ALA A 110 -19.87 0.48 -5.69
N PHE A 111 -18.56 0.78 -5.78
CA PHE A 111 -17.79 1.30 -4.66
C PHE A 111 -18.42 2.59 -4.12
N HIS A 112 -18.66 2.60 -2.82
CA HIS A 112 -19.01 3.79 -2.06
C HIS A 112 -17.84 4.16 -1.16
N VAL A 113 -17.47 5.45 -1.19
CA VAL A 113 -16.40 6.03 -0.39
C VAL A 113 -17.04 6.95 0.64
N GLU A 114 -16.88 6.62 1.91
CA GLU A 114 -17.27 7.47 3.04
C GLU A 114 -16.02 8.13 3.63
N PRO A 115 -15.76 9.42 3.34
CA PRO A 115 -14.57 10.11 3.84
C PRO A 115 -14.65 10.34 5.35
N GLY A 116 -13.54 10.13 6.03
CA GLY A 116 -13.34 10.46 7.45
C GLY A 116 -12.18 11.45 7.63
N SER A 117 -11.95 11.86 8.89
CA SER A 117 -10.90 12.84 9.21
C SER A 117 -9.47 12.38 8.88
N GLN A 118 -9.24 11.07 8.85
CA GLN A 118 -7.92 10.47 8.64
C GLN A 118 -7.87 9.57 7.39
N GLY A 119 -8.89 9.57 6.53
CA GLY A 119 -8.96 8.67 5.38
C GLY A 119 -10.37 8.39 4.91
N ALA A 120 -10.70 7.13 4.62
CA ALA A 120 -12.04 6.73 4.20
C ALA A 120 -12.39 5.30 4.59
N THR A 121 -13.69 5.06 4.74
CA THR A 121 -14.30 3.73 4.75
C THR A 121 -14.82 3.42 3.35
N ILE A 122 -14.55 2.22 2.87
CA ILE A 122 -14.90 1.75 1.54
C ILE A 122 -15.92 0.61 1.67
N LEU A 123 -17.00 0.71 0.91
CA LEU A 123 -17.99 -0.35 0.74
C LEU A 123 -18.05 -0.73 -0.75
N ALA A 124 -17.66 -1.95 -1.08
CA ALA A 124 -17.57 -2.38 -2.49
C ALA A 124 -18.91 -2.59 -3.19
N ALA A 125 -19.92 -3.02 -2.43
CA ALA A 125 -21.29 -3.23 -2.87
C ALA A 125 -22.21 -3.35 -1.64
N PRO A 126 -23.54 -3.20 -1.79
CA PRO A 126 -24.49 -3.51 -0.73
C PRO A 126 -24.28 -4.93 -0.18
N GLY A 127 -24.12 -5.06 1.14
CA GLY A 127 -23.89 -6.35 1.81
C GLY A 127 -22.42 -6.80 1.88
N ALA A 128 -21.49 -6.10 1.22
CA ALA A 128 -20.06 -6.35 1.39
C ALA A 128 -19.59 -5.91 2.78
N ARG A 129 -18.56 -6.60 3.32
CA ARG A 129 -17.87 -6.13 4.53
C ARG A 129 -17.08 -4.84 4.19
N PRO A 130 -17.29 -3.73 4.91
CA PRO A 130 -16.52 -2.52 4.68
C PRO A 130 -15.06 -2.71 5.10
N PHE A 131 -14.19 -1.89 4.54
CA PHE A 131 -12.78 -1.82 4.92
C PHE A 131 -12.32 -0.36 4.95
N HIS A 132 -11.21 -0.12 5.62
CA HIS A 132 -10.75 1.22 5.98
C HIS A 132 -9.37 1.50 5.38
N LEU A 133 -9.21 2.70 4.85
CA LEU A 133 -7.96 3.28 4.40
C LEU A 133 -7.68 4.48 5.31
N LEU A 134 -6.68 4.38 6.20
CA LEU A 134 -6.43 5.39 7.24
C LEU A 134 -4.97 5.83 7.22
N ALA A 135 -4.73 7.12 7.37
CA ALA A 135 -3.39 7.70 7.43
C ALA A 135 -3.08 8.24 8.84
N SER A 136 -1.83 8.10 9.26
CA SER A 136 -1.38 8.61 10.57
C SER A 136 -1.43 10.15 10.66
N ALA A 137 -1.36 10.85 9.53
CA ALA A 137 -1.45 12.31 9.44
C ALA A 137 -1.75 12.74 7.98
N GLY A 138 -1.93 14.05 7.76
CA GLY A 138 -2.14 14.61 6.43
C GLY A 138 -3.62 14.70 6.05
N SER A 139 -3.90 14.69 4.75
CA SER A 139 -5.25 14.83 4.21
C SER A 139 -5.60 13.69 3.27
N PHE A 140 -6.88 13.36 3.19
CA PHE A 140 -7.45 12.49 2.17
C PHE A 140 -8.40 13.29 1.28
N THR A 141 -8.20 13.20 -0.03
CA THR A 141 -9.08 13.81 -1.03
C THR A 141 -9.80 12.72 -1.80
N PRO A 142 -11.13 12.58 -1.67
CA PRO A 142 -11.91 11.57 -2.40
C PRO A 142 -11.78 11.74 -3.92
N GLN A 143 -11.76 10.62 -4.62
CA GLN A 143 -11.76 10.51 -6.08
C GLN A 143 -12.69 9.37 -6.51
N ASN A 144 -12.95 9.28 -7.81
CA ASN A 144 -13.78 8.23 -8.39
C ASN A 144 -13.17 7.78 -9.73
N ASP A 145 -11.90 7.42 -9.68
CA ASP A 145 -11.12 7.03 -10.85
C ASP A 145 -10.88 5.52 -10.87
N TRP A 146 -10.48 5.01 -12.03
CA TRP A 146 -10.18 3.60 -12.24
C TRP A 146 -8.86 3.45 -12.99
N PHE A 147 -8.08 2.46 -12.56
CA PHE A 147 -6.89 1.99 -13.27
C PHE A 147 -7.23 0.63 -13.86
N GLU A 148 -7.23 0.55 -15.18
CA GLU A 148 -7.78 -0.58 -15.93
C GLU A 148 -6.66 -1.36 -16.63
N ASN A 149 -6.90 -2.64 -16.92
CA ASN A 149 -6.03 -3.49 -17.74
C ASN A 149 -4.63 -3.76 -17.17
N PHE A 150 -4.50 -3.92 -15.85
CA PHE A 150 -3.26 -4.41 -15.24
C PHE A 150 -2.89 -5.80 -15.78
N PHE A 151 -1.60 -6.02 -16.02
CA PHE A 151 -1.04 -7.31 -16.40
C PHE A 151 -0.37 -7.98 -15.19
N HIS A 152 -0.80 -9.20 -14.88
CA HIS A 152 -0.29 -9.95 -13.73
C HIS A 152 0.65 -11.07 -14.17
N ARG A 153 1.94 -10.75 -14.38
CA ARG A 153 2.96 -11.69 -14.88
C ARG A 153 3.00 -13.04 -14.13
N VAL A 154 2.90 -13.01 -12.79
CA VAL A 154 2.93 -14.24 -11.98
C VAL A 154 1.64 -15.06 -12.09
N GLU A 155 0.50 -14.40 -12.30
CA GLU A 155 -0.78 -15.09 -12.54
C GLU A 155 -0.79 -15.71 -13.95
N HIS A 156 -0.26 -15.01 -14.95
CA HIS A 156 -0.01 -15.52 -16.30
C HIS A 156 0.86 -16.79 -16.30
N GLU A 157 2.00 -16.74 -15.60
CA GLU A 157 2.92 -17.88 -15.46
C GLU A 157 2.23 -19.12 -14.84
N ARG A 158 1.15 -18.92 -14.07
CA ARG A 158 0.36 -19.98 -13.44
C ARG A 158 -0.87 -20.40 -14.25
N GLY A 159 -1.09 -19.80 -15.42
CA GLY A 159 -2.24 -20.08 -16.28
C GLY A 159 -3.58 -19.57 -15.73
N PHE A 160 -3.56 -18.62 -14.79
CA PHE A 160 -4.76 -17.90 -14.38
C PHE A 160 -5.06 -16.77 -15.38
N ASP A 161 -6.30 -16.28 -15.36
CA ASP A 161 -6.69 -15.09 -16.10
C ASP A 161 -5.75 -13.93 -15.71
N ASP A 162 -5.03 -13.40 -16.69
CA ASP A 162 -3.83 -12.57 -16.52
C ASP A 162 -3.99 -11.15 -17.08
N THR A 163 -5.11 -10.91 -17.76
CA THR A 163 -5.46 -9.67 -18.42
C THR A 163 -6.79 -9.19 -17.86
N GLU A 164 -6.90 -7.89 -17.55
CA GLU A 164 -8.16 -7.21 -17.13
C GLU A 164 -8.45 -7.14 -15.61
N SER A 165 -7.45 -7.04 -14.74
CA SER A 165 -7.75 -6.53 -13.39
C SER A 165 -7.96 -5.02 -13.46
N ASP A 166 -9.14 -4.56 -13.06
CA ASP A 166 -9.42 -3.15 -12.84
C ASP A 166 -9.35 -2.86 -11.34
N LEU A 167 -8.67 -1.78 -10.97
CA LEU A 167 -8.58 -1.31 -9.60
C LEU A 167 -9.19 0.07 -9.46
N PHE A 168 -10.03 0.23 -8.45
CA PHE A 168 -10.69 1.47 -8.12
C PHE A 168 -9.76 2.40 -7.32
N ALA A 169 -9.73 3.68 -7.65
CA ALA A 169 -9.00 4.71 -6.91
C ALA A 169 -9.99 5.57 -6.10
N PRO A 170 -10.21 5.25 -4.80
CA PRO A 170 -11.21 5.93 -3.97
C PRO A 170 -10.78 7.34 -3.57
N GLY A 171 -9.50 7.67 -3.69
CA GLY A 171 -8.96 8.96 -3.31
C GLY A 171 -7.47 8.92 -3.03
N THR A 172 -6.92 10.11 -2.81
CA THR A 172 -5.49 10.34 -2.66
C THR A 172 -5.18 10.89 -1.28
N PHE A 173 -4.21 10.28 -0.61
CA PHE A 173 -3.58 10.77 0.60
C PHE A 173 -2.44 11.72 0.27
N ARG A 174 -2.32 12.81 1.02
CA ARG A 174 -1.17 13.71 0.97
C ARG A 174 -0.64 14.01 2.36
N ALA A 175 0.66 13.83 2.55
CA ALA A 175 1.33 14.13 3.82
C ALA A 175 2.77 14.59 3.60
N THR A 176 3.29 15.41 4.51
CA THR A 176 4.69 15.84 4.53
C THR A 176 5.44 15.12 5.63
N ILE A 177 6.55 14.47 5.32
CA ILE A 177 7.43 13.80 6.28
C ILE A 177 8.68 14.65 6.49
N GLN A 178 8.94 14.98 7.75
CA GLN A 178 10.17 15.66 8.18
C GLN A 178 11.36 14.68 8.24
N PRO A 179 12.61 15.14 8.06
CA PRO A 179 13.78 14.28 8.26
C PRO A 179 13.75 13.60 9.64
N GLY A 180 13.92 12.27 9.66
CA GLY A 180 13.85 11.44 10.87
C GLY A 180 12.43 11.03 11.30
N ALA A 181 11.39 11.55 10.66
CA ALA A 181 9.98 11.21 10.93
C ALA A 181 9.47 10.09 10.01
N ALA A 182 8.26 9.61 10.31
CA ALA A 182 7.56 8.60 9.51
C ALA A 182 6.08 8.94 9.35
N TRP A 183 5.48 8.40 8.29
CA TRP A 183 4.06 8.42 8.01
C TRP A 183 3.60 7.00 7.68
N THR A 184 2.40 6.62 8.12
CA THR A 184 1.88 5.27 7.91
C THR A 184 0.48 5.30 7.31
N LEU A 185 0.29 4.48 6.28
CA LEU A 185 -1.01 4.09 5.76
C LEU A 185 -1.42 2.75 6.39
N THR A 186 -2.62 2.72 6.94
CA THR A 186 -3.25 1.56 7.55
C THR A 186 -4.40 1.10 6.66
N LEU A 187 -4.34 -0.15 6.23
CA LEU A 187 -5.33 -0.80 5.37
C LEU A 187 -5.97 -1.90 6.21
N SER A 188 -7.25 -1.80 6.56
CA SER A 188 -7.85 -2.75 7.51
C SER A 188 -9.26 -3.16 7.15
N ALA A 189 -9.56 -4.45 7.28
CA ALA A 189 -10.93 -4.94 7.24
C ALA A 189 -11.59 -4.99 8.63
N GLU A 190 -10.87 -4.62 9.70
CA GLU A 190 -11.41 -4.64 11.06
C GLU A 190 -12.39 -3.50 11.30
N ALA A 191 -13.49 -3.74 12.02
CA ALA A 191 -14.50 -2.72 12.31
C ALA A 191 -13.95 -1.55 13.16
N GLN A 192 -12.91 -1.83 13.95
CA GLN A 192 -12.14 -0.85 14.70
C GLN A 192 -10.65 -1.09 14.41
N PRO A 193 -10.11 -0.48 13.35
CA PRO A 193 -8.70 -0.63 13.00
C PRO A 193 -7.80 -0.12 14.13
N ASP A 194 -6.77 -0.90 14.47
CA ASP A 194 -5.67 -0.38 15.27
C ASP A 194 -4.88 0.62 14.41
N THR A 195 -4.71 1.85 14.90
CA THR A 195 -3.96 2.91 14.21
C THR A 195 -2.59 3.17 14.84
N ASP A 196 -2.24 2.46 15.91
CA ASP A 196 -0.91 2.52 16.52
C ASP A 196 0.06 1.59 15.79
N ALA A 197 0.49 2.06 14.62
CA ALA A 197 1.42 1.33 13.76
C ALA A 197 2.76 1.02 14.46
N GLU A 198 3.24 1.87 15.37
CA GLU A 198 4.50 1.64 16.06
C GLU A 198 4.39 0.45 17.02
N ARG A 199 3.33 0.42 17.84
CA ARG A 199 3.05 -0.73 18.71
C ARG A 199 2.86 -2.01 17.89
N ALA A 200 2.14 -1.94 16.77
CA ALA A 200 1.93 -3.08 15.89
C ALA A 200 3.25 -3.60 15.29
N LEU A 201 4.18 -2.70 14.91
CA LEU A 201 5.50 -3.07 14.40
C LEU A 201 6.35 -3.76 15.47
N VAL A 202 6.41 -3.21 16.68
CA VAL A 202 7.12 -3.80 17.82
C VAL A 202 6.58 -5.19 18.14
N ALA A 203 5.26 -5.37 18.12
CA ALA A 203 4.62 -6.67 18.32
C ALA A 203 5.01 -7.68 17.23
N ALA A 204 5.01 -7.26 15.95
CA ALA A 204 5.40 -8.11 14.83
C ALA A 204 6.88 -8.57 14.94
N GLN A 205 7.79 -7.67 15.29
CA GLN A 205 9.20 -7.99 15.51
C GLN A 205 9.40 -8.93 16.71
N SER A 206 8.71 -8.66 17.82
CA SER A 206 8.79 -9.48 19.04
C SER A 206 8.33 -10.91 18.80
N ARG A 207 7.23 -11.09 18.04
CA ARG A 207 6.72 -12.40 17.64
C ARG A 207 7.73 -13.17 16.81
N GLN A 208 8.35 -12.53 15.81
CA GLN A 208 9.39 -13.19 15.00
C GLN A 208 10.58 -13.65 15.85
N GLY A 209 11.03 -12.81 16.78
CA GLY A 209 12.09 -13.18 17.73
C GLY A 209 11.70 -14.36 18.62
N ALA A 210 10.44 -14.44 19.06
CA ALA A 210 9.94 -15.57 19.85
C ALA A 210 9.89 -16.87 19.04
N LEU A 211 9.39 -16.82 17.80
CA LEU A 211 9.33 -17.98 16.91
C LEU A 211 10.72 -18.54 16.59
N LEU A 212 11.72 -17.67 16.36
CA LEU A 212 13.11 -18.08 16.15
C LEU A 212 13.72 -18.75 17.37
N ARG A 213 13.38 -18.31 18.59
CA ARG A 213 13.81 -18.97 19.83
C ARG A 213 13.16 -20.34 19.99
N GLN A 214 11.86 -20.45 19.70
CA GLN A 214 11.13 -21.72 19.76
C GLN A 214 11.66 -22.75 18.74
N ALA A 215 11.97 -22.34 17.51
CA ALA A 215 12.47 -23.25 16.47
C ALA A 215 13.89 -23.77 16.74
N ARG A 216 14.63 -23.14 17.67
CA ARG A 216 16.00 -23.55 18.06
C ARG A 216 16.04 -24.43 19.32
N ALA A 217 14.91 -24.54 20.03
CA ALA A 217 14.76 -25.37 21.22
C ALA A 217 14.32 -26.78 20.83
#